data_AF-A0A257PAI8-F1
#
_entry.id   AF-A0A257PAI8-F1
#
_cell.length_a   1.000
_cell.length_b   1.000
_cell.length_c   1.000
_cell.angle_alpha   90.00
_cell.angle_beta   90.00
_cell.angle_gamma   90.00
#
_symmetry.space_group_name_H-M   'P 1'
#
loop_
_entity.id
_entity.type
_entity.pdbx_description
1 polymer ?
#
loop_
_entity_poly.entity_id
_entity_poly.type
_entity_poly.pdbx_seq_one_letter_code
_entity_poly.pdbx_strand_id
1 'polypeptide(L)'
;MTLLRGFWRCWLTALLLCGLAASAQAALVPVPALTAPVTDLTGTLTPEQTAALDQELRAFAAQKGSQIAVLMVPSTAPEAIEQYSIRVTDAWKLGRKGRDDGVLLLVAKDDRALRIEVGYGLEGAIPDAIAKRLIAEVITSQFKQGDYFGGLQAGVQQIMKLIDGEKLPPPRAAAHPEGGMASTQTAFFLLIA
;
A
#
# COMPACT_ATOMS: atom_id res chain seq x y z
N MET A 1 -36.44 -36.86 48.87
CA MET A 1 -36.35 -35.56 48.16
C MET A 1 -34.90 -35.06 48.02
N THR A 2 -33.93 -35.94 47.75
CA THR A 2 -32.49 -35.59 47.67
C THR A 2 -31.86 -35.87 46.29
N LEU A 3 -32.53 -36.63 45.41
CA LEU A 3 -32.03 -36.99 44.08
C LEU A 3 -32.21 -35.90 43.01
N LEU A 4 -33.13 -34.94 43.20
CA LEU A 4 -33.37 -33.84 42.25
C LEU A 4 -32.34 -32.70 42.33
N ARG A 5 -31.50 -32.65 43.37
CA ARG A 5 -30.53 -31.56 43.62
C ARG A 5 -29.16 -31.77 42.97
N GLY A 6 -28.86 -33.00 42.52
CA GLY A 6 -27.60 -33.32 41.83
C GLY A 6 -27.59 -32.88 40.36
N PHE A 7 -28.73 -33.02 39.68
CA PHE A 7 -28.87 -32.71 38.26
C PHE A 7 -28.67 -31.21 37.95
N TRP A 8 -29.14 -30.32 38.84
CA TRP A 8 -29.01 -28.87 38.66
C TRP A 8 -27.56 -28.37 38.77
N ARG A 9 -26.73 -29.02 39.60
CA ARG A 9 -25.31 -28.64 39.79
C ARG A 9 -24.41 -29.09 38.63
N CYS A 10 -24.73 -30.20 37.97
CA CYS A 10 -24.06 -30.63 36.74
C CYS A 10 -24.44 -29.77 35.52
N TRP A 11 -25.68 -29.28 35.47
CA TRP A 11 -26.12 -28.37 34.39
C TRP A 11 -25.54 -26.96 34.50
N LEU A 12 -25.39 -26.42 35.72
CA LEU A 12 -24.75 -25.11 35.94
C LEU A 12 -23.24 -25.12 35.68
N THR A 13 -22.56 -26.25 35.92
CA THR A 13 -21.12 -26.39 35.64
C THR A 13 -20.85 -26.58 34.14
N ALA A 14 -21.72 -27.27 33.40
CA ALA A 14 -21.62 -27.39 31.94
C ALA A 14 -21.86 -26.04 31.22
N LEU A 15 -22.77 -25.21 31.72
CA LEU A 15 -23.01 -23.85 31.19
C LEU A 15 -21.87 -22.87 31.50
N LEU A 16 -21.16 -23.05 32.64
CA LEU A 16 -19.98 -22.25 32.98
C LEU A 16 -18.74 -22.63 32.13
N LEU A 17 -18.63 -23.89 31.70
CA LEU A 17 -17.52 -24.37 30.84
C LEU A 17 -17.74 -24.08 29.34
N CYS A 18 -18.98 -23.95 28.86
CA CYS A 18 -19.26 -23.56 27.47
C CYS A 18 -19.12 -22.04 27.22
N GLY A 19 -19.07 -21.20 28.26
CA GLY A 19 -18.96 -19.75 28.12
C GLY A 19 -17.54 -19.21 27.89
N LEU A 20 -16.50 -20.05 28.04
CA LEU A 20 -15.09 -19.61 28.00
C LEU A 20 -14.34 -19.92 26.70
N ALA A 21 -15.05 -20.31 25.63
CA ALA A 21 -14.48 -20.45 24.29
C ALA A 21 -14.79 -19.21 23.43
N ALA A 22 -14.60 -18.00 23.98
CA ALA A 22 -14.49 -16.82 23.16
C ALA A 22 -13.18 -16.94 22.38
N SER A 23 -13.27 -17.41 21.14
CA SER A 23 -12.15 -17.43 20.23
C SER A 23 -11.72 -15.99 20.02
N ALA A 24 -10.60 -15.57 20.60
CA ALA A 24 -10.01 -14.28 20.25
C ALA A 24 -9.44 -14.43 18.83
N GLN A 25 -10.25 -14.16 17.81
CA GLN A 25 -9.70 -13.95 16.47
C GLN A 25 -8.77 -12.74 16.55
N ALA A 26 -7.48 -12.96 16.28
CA ALA A 26 -6.51 -11.88 16.18
C ALA A 26 -7.03 -10.88 15.13
N ALA A 27 -7.11 -9.61 15.52
CA ALA A 27 -7.50 -8.56 14.59
C ALA A 27 -6.48 -8.45 13.46
N LEU A 28 -6.96 -8.18 12.25
CA LEU A 28 -6.10 -8.00 11.09
C LEU A 28 -5.28 -6.72 11.22
N VAL A 29 -4.09 -6.70 10.62
CA VAL A 29 -3.26 -5.49 10.57
C VAL A 29 -4.01 -4.43 9.76
N PRO A 30 -4.17 -3.19 10.26
CA PRO A 30 -4.86 -2.14 9.52
C PRO A 30 -4.00 -1.65 8.34
N VAL A 31 -4.64 -1.32 7.22
CA VAL A 31 -3.95 -0.67 6.10
C VAL A 31 -3.77 0.81 6.44
N PRO A 32 -2.54 1.35 6.46
CA PRO A 32 -2.32 2.77 6.69
C PRO A 32 -2.87 3.62 5.53
N ALA A 33 -3.22 4.86 5.80
CA ALA A 33 -3.61 5.80 4.75
C ALA A 33 -2.40 6.15 3.86
N LEU A 34 -2.60 6.21 2.54
CA LEU A 34 -1.59 6.68 1.60
C LEU A 34 -1.47 8.21 1.70
N THR A 35 -0.56 8.71 2.53
CA THR A 35 -0.25 10.13 2.66
C THR A 35 1.01 10.53 1.88
N ALA A 36 1.91 9.58 1.65
CA ALA A 36 3.15 9.75 0.90
C ALA A 36 3.58 8.43 0.22
N PRO A 37 4.41 8.49 -0.83
CA PRO A 37 4.93 7.29 -1.49
C PRO A 37 5.65 6.33 -0.54
N VAL A 38 6.35 6.83 0.48
CA VAL A 38 7.05 6.01 1.48
C VAL A 38 6.32 6.12 2.82
N THR A 39 5.96 4.97 3.37
CA THR A 39 5.41 4.85 4.72
C THR A 39 6.21 3.81 5.49
N ASP A 40 6.99 4.25 6.48
CA ASP A 40 7.72 3.36 7.39
C ASP A 40 7.08 3.36 8.79
N LEU A 41 6.34 2.29 9.10
CA LEU A 41 5.73 2.08 10.42
C LEU A 41 6.65 1.34 11.40
N THR A 42 7.88 1.04 10.99
CA THR A 42 8.86 0.29 11.78
C THR A 42 9.91 1.19 12.44
N GLY A 43 10.05 2.43 11.97
CA GLY A 43 11.11 3.35 12.41
C GLY A 43 12.50 2.86 12.03
N THR A 44 12.61 2.08 10.94
CA THR A 44 13.89 1.53 10.45
C THR A 44 14.66 2.57 9.65
N LEU A 45 13.96 3.41 8.89
CA LEU A 45 14.54 4.48 8.10
C LEU A 45 14.66 5.75 8.94
N THR A 46 15.74 6.51 8.73
CA THR A 46 15.82 7.86 9.29
C THR A 46 14.83 8.79 8.56
N PRO A 47 14.46 9.93 9.16
CA PRO A 47 13.62 10.93 8.49
C PRO A 47 14.21 11.39 7.15
N GLU A 48 15.54 11.55 7.07
CA GLU A 48 16.24 11.99 5.85
C GLU A 48 16.18 10.91 4.76
N GLN A 49 16.34 9.64 5.14
CA GLN A 49 16.22 8.51 4.23
C GLN A 49 14.80 8.38 3.66
N THR A 50 13.79 8.49 4.53
CA THR A 50 12.39 8.50 4.12
C THR A 50 12.11 9.65 3.15
N ALA A 51 12.55 10.87 3.50
CA ALA A 51 12.35 12.05 2.66
C ALA A 51 13.05 11.94 1.31
N ALA A 52 14.26 11.38 1.27
CA ALA A 52 15.01 11.18 0.02
C ALA A 52 14.27 10.22 -0.94
N LEU A 53 13.83 9.06 -0.45
CA LEU A 53 13.04 8.11 -1.25
C LEU A 53 11.71 8.74 -1.68
N ASP A 54 11.02 9.42 -0.78
CA ASP A 54 9.77 10.12 -1.08
C ASP A 54 9.94 11.12 -2.23
N GLN A 55 10.99 11.94 -2.19
CA GLN A 55 11.27 12.91 -3.21
C GLN A 55 11.58 12.25 -4.56
N GLU A 56 12.39 11.19 -4.55
CA GLU A 56 12.73 10.41 -5.74
C GLU A 56 11.46 9.81 -6.38
N LEU A 57 10.60 9.18 -5.58
CA LEU A 57 9.34 8.58 -6.05
C LEU A 57 8.36 9.61 -6.59
N ARG A 58 8.24 10.79 -5.95
CA ARG A 58 7.39 11.90 -6.44
C ARG A 58 7.90 12.47 -7.76
N ALA A 59 9.22 12.67 -7.87
CA ALA A 59 9.83 13.16 -9.10
C ALA A 59 9.60 12.18 -10.26
N PHE A 60 9.78 10.88 -10.01
CA PHE A 60 9.50 9.84 -10.99
C PHE A 60 8.03 9.84 -11.42
N ALA A 61 7.10 9.92 -10.46
CA ALA A 61 5.67 9.99 -10.77
C ALA A 61 5.30 11.25 -11.57
N ALA A 62 5.93 12.40 -11.30
CA ALA A 62 5.73 13.61 -12.08
C ALA A 62 6.24 13.48 -13.52
N GLN A 63 7.36 12.79 -13.72
CA GLN A 63 8.01 12.61 -15.02
C GLN A 63 7.34 11.53 -15.89
N LYS A 64 6.98 10.39 -15.29
CA LYS A 64 6.49 9.19 -16.01
C LYS A 64 5.00 8.92 -15.82
N GLY A 65 4.41 9.43 -14.75
CA GLY A 65 3.00 9.22 -14.40
C GLY A 65 2.77 7.94 -13.59
N SER A 66 3.66 6.95 -13.70
CA SER A 66 3.63 5.73 -12.89
C SER A 66 3.90 6.02 -11.43
N GLN A 67 3.21 5.30 -10.54
CA GLN A 67 3.27 5.54 -9.11
C GLN A 67 3.91 4.35 -8.41
N ILE A 68 5.06 4.56 -7.79
CA ILE A 68 5.71 3.55 -6.95
C ILE A 68 5.53 3.98 -5.50
N ALA A 69 5.17 3.05 -4.63
CA ALA A 69 5.07 3.26 -3.19
C ALA A 69 5.84 2.19 -2.42
N VAL A 70 6.40 2.57 -1.28
CA VAL A 70 7.10 1.70 -0.33
C VAL A 70 6.33 1.69 0.97
N LEU A 71 5.97 0.51 1.46
CA LEU A 71 5.34 0.32 2.76
C LEU A 71 6.20 -0.63 3.61
N MET A 72 6.66 -0.15 4.76
CA MET A 72 7.28 -1.01 5.78
C MET A 72 6.33 -1.15 6.97
N VAL A 73 6.00 -2.39 7.31
CA VAL A 73 5.24 -2.76 8.50
C VAL A 73 6.04 -3.73 9.37
N PRO A 74 5.83 -3.74 10.70
CA PRO A 74 6.49 -4.72 11.56
C PRO A 74 6.16 -6.15 11.14
N SER A 75 4.87 -6.47 11.00
CA SER A 75 4.36 -7.78 10.62
C SER A 75 3.05 -7.64 9.84
N THR A 76 2.71 -8.68 9.09
CA THR A 76 1.41 -8.84 8.41
C THR A 76 0.49 -9.86 9.10
N ALA A 77 0.99 -10.53 10.15
CA ALA A 77 0.22 -11.52 10.90
C ALA A 77 -1.07 -10.91 11.50
N PRO A 78 -2.20 -11.64 11.47
CA PRO A 78 -2.32 -13.06 11.12
C PRO A 78 -2.43 -13.36 9.62
N GLU A 79 -2.41 -12.34 8.74
CA GLU A 79 -2.49 -12.53 7.30
C GLU A 79 -1.13 -12.93 6.70
N ALA A 80 -1.18 -13.66 5.58
CA ALA A 80 -0.01 -13.79 4.72
C ALA A 80 0.27 -12.44 4.03
N ILE A 81 1.55 -12.17 3.71
CA ILE A 81 1.95 -10.92 3.08
C ILE A 81 1.23 -10.67 1.75
N GLU A 82 0.88 -11.72 1.02
CA GLU A 82 0.14 -11.67 -0.24
C GLU A 82 -1.30 -11.19 -0.03
N GLN A 83 -1.94 -11.57 1.07
CA GLN A 83 -3.31 -11.11 1.37
C GLN A 83 -3.30 -9.66 1.82
N TYR A 84 -2.32 -9.30 2.66
CA TYR A 84 -2.15 -7.95 3.13
C TYR A 84 -1.77 -6.99 2.00
N SER A 85 -0.88 -7.38 1.08
CA SER A 85 -0.47 -6.55 -0.06
C SER A 85 -1.65 -6.22 -0.98
N ILE A 86 -2.54 -7.19 -1.25
CA ILE A 86 -3.75 -6.96 -2.05
C ILE A 86 -4.67 -5.94 -1.38
N ARG A 87 -4.89 -6.05 -0.06
CA ARG A 87 -5.67 -5.04 0.67
C ARG A 87 -5.05 -3.65 0.59
N VAL A 88 -3.72 -3.56 0.66
CA VAL A 88 -3.00 -2.30 0.52
C VAL A 88 -3.22 -1.73 -0.89
N THR A 89 -3.04 -2.52 -1.95
CA THR A 89 -3.25 -2.03 -3.32
C THR A 89 -4.70 -1.66 -3.61
N ASP A 90 -5.67 -2.39 -3.06
CA ASP A 90 -7.10 -2.07 -3.18
C ASP A 90 -7.48 -0.76 -2.50
N ALA A 91 -6.88 -0.48 -1.34
CA ALA A 91 -7.08 0.75 -0.60
C ALA A 91 -6.36 1.94 -1.23
N TRP A 92 -5.10 1.73 -1.66
CA TRP A 92 -4.21 2.78 -2.14
C TRP A 92 -4.46 3.14 -3.60
N LYS A 93 -4.92 2.18 -4.41
CA LYS A 93 -5.25 2.35 -5.84
C LYS A 93 -4.13 3.07 -6.59
N LEU A 94 -2.91 2.56 -6.43
CA LEU A 94 -1.72 3.10 -7.09
C LEU A 94 -1.87 3.02 -8.61
N GLY A 95 -1.30 4.00 -9.29
CA GLY A 95 -1.31 4.09 -10.74
C GLY A 95 -2.45 4.97 -11.27
N ARG A 96 -2.34 5.34 -12.54
CA ARG A 96 -3.32 6.18 -13.21
C ARG A 96 -4.53 5.32 -13.60
N LYS A 97 -5.73 5.87 -13.41
CA LYS A 97 -6.98 5.24 -13.82
C LYS A 97 -6.93 4.82 -15.30
N GLY A 98 -7.17 3.54 -15.57
CA GLY A 98 -7.15 2.96 -16.92
C GLY A 98 -5.77 2.72 -17.52
N ARG A 99 -4.68 3.06 -16.81
CA ARG A 99 -3.31 2.66 -17.15
C ARG A 99 -2.82 1.55 -16.24
N ASP A 100 -3.23 1.57 -14.97
CA ASP A 100 -2.84 0.58 -13.96
C ASP A 100 -1.31 0.44 -13.86
N ASP A 101 -0.64 1.58 -13.76
CA ASP A 101 0.82 1.71 -13.72
C ASP A 101 1.33 2.04 -12.32
N GLY A 102 0.77 1.34 -11.33
CA GLY A 102 1.17 1.40 -9.93
C GLY A 102 2.12 0.26 -9.55
N VAL A 103 3.02 0.50 -8.59
CA VAL A 103 3.85 -0.54 -7.96
C VAL A 103 3.88 -0.33 -6.46
N LEU A 104 3.61 -1.38 -5.69
CA LEU A 104 3.81 -1.42 -4.25
C LEU A 104 5.01 -2.30 -3.93
N LEU A 105 6.02 -1.76 -3.24
CA LEU A 105 7.07 -2.53 -2.56
C LEU A 105 6.72 -2.60 -1.07
N LEU A 106 6.26 -3.77 -0.63
CA LEU A 106 5.87 -4.04 0.75
C LEU A 106 6.96 -4.84 1.47
N VAL A 107 7.30 -4.42 2.68
CA VAL A 107 8.22 -5.10 3.58
C VAL A 107 7.52 -5.38 4.90
N ALA A 108 7.38 -6.67 5.24
CA ALA A 108 7.00 -7.12 6.57
C ALA A 108 8.29 -7.49 7.33
N LYS A 109 8.82 -6.52 8.08
CA LYS A 109 10.21 -6.55 8.56
C LYS A 109 10.49 -7.71 9.53
N ASP A 110 9.63 -7.88 10.52
CA ASP A 110 9.80 -8.91 11.55
C ASP A 110 9.48 -10.31 11.00
N ASP A 111 8.59 -10.39 10.01
CA ASP A 111 8.28 -11.61 9.25
C ASP A 111 9.40 -11.99 8.27
N ARG A 112 10.33 -11.07 8.00
CA ARG A 112 11.38 -11.18 6.96
C ARG A 112 10.80 -11.50 5.58
N ALA A 113 9.63 -10.96 5.29
CA ALA A 113 8.92 -11.15 4.04
C ALA A 113 8.86 -9.86 3.22
N LEU A 114 8.94 -10.00 1.90
CA LEU A 114 8.81 -8.90 0.97
C LEU A 114 7.85 -9.28 -0.15
N ARG A 115 7.13 -8.29 -0.65
CA ARG A 115 6.24 -8.44 -1.79
C ARG A 115 6.33 -7.22 -2.68
N ILE A 116 6.34 -7.46 -3.98
CA ILE A 116 6.13 -6.42 -4.98
C ILE A 116 4.80 -6.73 -5.66
N GLU A 117 3.85 -5.80 -5.59
CA GLU A 117 2.64 -5.82 -6.41
C GLU A 117 2.83 -4.86 -7.58
N VAL A 118 2.47 -5.32 -8.77
CA VAL A 118 2.65 -4.59 -10.03
C VAL A 118 1.27 -4.47 -10.67
N GLY A 119 0.87 -3.26 -11.03
CA GLY A 119 -0.36 -3.04 -11.78
C GLY A 119 -0.25 -3.60 -13.21
N TYR A 120 -1.38 -3.97 -13.79
CA TYR A 120 -1.46 -4.65 -15.08
C TYR A 120 -0.73 -3.90 -16.21
N GLY A 121 -0.73 -2.57 -16.17
CA GLY A 121 -0.05 -1.73 -17.17
C GLY A 121 1.48 -1.85 -17.16
N LEU A 122 2.06 -2.45 -16.13
CA LEU A 122 3.49 -2.63 -15.96
C LEU A 122 3.93 -4.09 -16.01
N GLU A 123 3.03 -5.06 -16.24
CA GLU A 123 3.38 -6.48 -16.31
C GLU A 123 4.36 -6.81 -17.44
N GLY A 124 4.35 -6.05 -18.54
CA GLY A 124 5.34 -6.18 -19.62
C GLY A 124 6.75 -5.77 -19.18
N ALA A 125 6.85 -4.74 -18.35
CA ALA A 125 8.11 -4.19 -17.85
C ALA A 125 8.64 -4.96 -16.65
N ILE A 126 7.73 -5.34 -15.74
CA ILE A 126 8.03 -6.00 -14.47
C ILE A 126 7.13 -7.26 -14.34
N PRO A 127 7.40 -8.32 -15.11
CA PRO A 127 6.78 -9.63 -14.87
C PRO A 127 7.08 -10.16 -13.46
N ASP A 128 6.24 -11.06 -12.95
CA ASP A 128 6.41 -11.68 -11.63
C ASP A 128 7.81 -12.29 -11.42
N ALA A 129 8.38 -12.94 -12.45
CA ALA A 129 9.73 -13.49 -12.39
C ALA A 129 10.81 -12.42 -12.18
N ILE A 130 10.64 -11.23 -12.76
CA ILE A 130 11.55 -10.09 -12.60
C ILE A 130 11.39 -9.48 -11.20
N ALA A 131 10.14 -9.31 -10.73
CA ALA A 131 9.87 -8.83 -9.38
C ALA A 131 10.51 -9.74 -8.32
N LYS A 132 10.33 -11.06 -8.43
CA LYS A 132 10.94 -12.06 -7.54
C LYS A 132 12.47 -12.00 -7.58
N ARG A 133 13.07 -11.86 -8.76
CA ARG A 133 14.52 -11.72 -8.91
C ARG A 133 15.03 -10.46 -8.21
N LEU A 134 14.37 -9.33 -8.41
CA LEU A 134 14.73 -8.06 -7.80
C LEU A 134 14.69 -8.14 -6.27
N ILE A 135 13.67 -8.77 -5.69
CA ILE A 135 13.61 -9.04 -4.25
C ILE A 135 14.81 -9.88 -3.81
N ALA A 136 15.09 -11.00 -4.49
CA ALA A 136 16.10 -11.97 -4.04
C ALA A 136 17.54 -11.45 -4.20
N GLU A 137 17.85 -10.85 -5.34
CA GLU A 137 19.21 -10.51 -5.74
C GLU A 137 19.62 -9.08 -5.36
N VAL A 138 18.66 -8.13 -5.35
CA VAL A 138 18.95 -6.71 -5.09
C VAL A 138 18.62 -6.32 -3.66
N ILE A 139 17.36 -6.52 -3.25
CA ILE A 139 16.87 -6.01 -1.96
C ILE A 139 17.36 -6.90 -0.80
N THR A 140 17.09 -8.21 -0.89
CA THR A 140 17.39 -9.16 0.18
C THR A 140 18.89 -9.27 0.46
N SER A 141 19.73 -9.11 -0.57
CA SER A 141 21.19 -9.10 -0.41
C SER A 141 21.68 -8.00 0.55
N GLN A 142 21.07 -6.81 0.48
CA GLN A 142 21.40 -5.68 1.35
C GLN A 142 20.73 -5.79 2.73
N PHE A 143 19.48 -6.26 2.79
CA PHE A 143 18.79 -6.47 4.07
C PHE A 143 19.52 -7.48 4.96
N LYS A 144 20.15 -8.51 4.36
CA LYS A 144 21.01 -9.47 5.08
C LYS A 144 22.22 -8.81 5.76
N GLN A 145 22.66 -7.66 5.27
CA GLN A 145 23.77 -6.88 5.82
C GLN A 145 23.29 -5.79 6.81
N GLY A 146 21.97 -5.71 7.05
CA GLY A 146 21.35 -4.68 7.89
C GLY A 146 21.11 -3.35 7.17
N ASP A 147 21.46 -3.24 5.88
CA ASP A 147 21.26 -2.03 5.08
C ASP A 147 19.87 -2.04 4.41
N TYR A 148 18.85 -1.65 5.19
CA TYR A 148 17.48 -1.55 4.70
C TYR A 148 17.30 -0.40 3.71
N PHE A 149 17.90 0.76 3.98
CA PHE A 149 17.78 1.92 3.10
C PHE A 149 18.43 1.64 1.73
N GLY A 150 19.66 1.14 1.72
CA GLY A 150 20.36 0.80 0.48
C GLY A 150 19.60 -0.27 -0.32
N GLY A 151 19.03 -1.27 0.37
CA GLY A 151 18.18 -2.30 -0.25
C GLY A 151 16.94 -1.73 -0.92
N LEU A 152 16.21 -0.86 -0.21
CA LEU A 152 15.03 -0.19 -0.76
C LEU A 152 15.37 0.75 -1.90
N GLN A 153 16.40 1.57 -1.75
CA GLN A 153 16.86 2.51 -2.77
C GLN A 153 17.27 1.78 -4.05
N ALA A 154 18.08 0.73 -3.94
CA ALA A 154 18.48 -0.06 -5.11
C ALA A 154 17.29 -0.76 -5.77
N GLY A 155 16.35 -1.29 -4.96
CA GLY A 155 15.13 -1.91 -5.47
C GLY A 155 14.25 -0.91 -6.24
N VAL A 156 13.98 0.25 -5.64
CA VAL A 156 13.22 1.36 -6.26
C VAL A 156 13.88 1.82 -7.57
N GLN A 157 15.20 2.02 -7.58
CA GLN A 157 15.92 2.44 -8.79
C GLN A 157 15.85 1.41 -9.91
N GLN A 158 15.87 0.11 -9.59
CA GLN A 158 15.69 -0.93 -10.60
C GLN A 158 14.25 -0.97 -11.12
N ILE A 159 13.25 -0.81 -10.25
CA ILE A 159 11.85 -0.68 -10.67
C ILE A 159 11.69 0.51 -11.62
N MET A 160 12.23 1.69 -11.28
CA MET A 160 12.20 2.87 -12.14
C MET A 160 12.84 2.62 -13.50
N LYS A 161 14.02 1.99 -13.55
CA LYS A 161 14.69 1.64 -14.82
C LYS A 161 13.88 0.71 -15.71
N LEU A 162 13.22 -0.29 -15.12
CA LEU A 162 12.35 -1.20 -15.85
C LEU A 162 11.17 -0.44 -16.46
N ILE A 163 10.53 0.43 -15.68
CA ILE A 163 9.44 1.30 -16.14
C ILE A 163 9.92 2.30 -17.20
N ASP A 164 11.14 2.84 -17.07
CA ASP A 164 11.72 3.76 -18.04
C ASP A 164 11.89 3.15 -19.43
N GLY A 165 12.23 1.86 -19.47
CA GLY A 165 12.35 1.08 -20.70
C GLY A 165 11.01 0.71 -21.35
N GLU A 166 9.90 0.85 -20.63
CA GLU A 166 8.56 0.56 -21.12
C GLU A 166 7.97 1.76 -21.88
N LYS A 167 7.18 1.48 -22.93
CA LYS A 167 6.54 2.54 -23.72
C LYS A 167 5.25 2.99 -23.05
N LEU A 168 5.38 3.79 -22.00
CA LEU A 168 4.25 4.33 -21.29
C LEU A 168 3.72 5.65 -21.91
N PRO A 169 2.40 5.84 -21.92
CA PRO A 169 1.77 7.10 -22.30
C PRO A 169 2.21 8.24 -21.36
N PRO A 170 2.39 9.47 -21.90
CA PRO A 170 2.87 10.58 -21.10
C PRO A 170 1.94 10.88 -19.91
N PRO A 171 2.48 11.40 -18.80
CA PRO A 171 1.66 11.92 -17.71
C PRO A 171 0.64 12.92 -18.25
N ARG A 172 -0.60 12.87 -17.75
CA ARG A 172 -1.58 13.92 -18.06
C ARG A 172 -1.11 15.17 -17.35
N ALA A 173 -0.88 16.26 -18.07
CA ALA A 173 -0.61 17.56 -17.45
C ALA A 173 -1.70 17.84 -16.41
N ALA A 174 -1.30 18.21 -15.19
CA ALA A 174 -2.25 18.62 -14.17
C ALA A 174 -3.15 19.69 -14.80
N ALA A 175 -4.45 19.42 -14.88
CA ALA A 175 -5.39 20.37 -15.43
C ALA A 175 -5.33 21.63 -14.56
N HIS A 176 -4.69 22.69 -15.07
CA HIS A 176 -4.92 24.01 -14.53
C HIS A 176 -6.43 24.28 -14.65
N PRO A 177 -7.14 24.62 -13.56
CA PRO A 177 -8.47 25.12 -13.69
C PRO A 177 -8.35 26.49 -14.36
N GLU A 178 -8.54 26.53 -15.68
CA GLU A 178 -8.73 27.79 -16.38
C GLU A 178 -9.98 28.44 -15.81
N GLY A 179 -9.78 29.56 -15.11
CA GLY A 179 -10.84 30.42 -14.61
C GLY A 179 -11.70 30.87 -15.79
N GLY A 180 -12.94 30.37 -15.82
CA GLY A 180 -13.94 30.80 -16.77
C GLY A 180 -14.20 32.29 -16.62
N MET A 181 -13.73 33.06 -17.61
CA MET A 181 -14.20 34.43 -17.86
C MET A 181 -15.68 34.37 -18.24
N ALA A 182 -16.56 34.79 -17.32
CA ALA A 182 -17.93 35.11 -17.64
C ALA A 182 -17.94 36.43 -18.43
N SER A 183 -18.18 36.29 -19.74
CA SER A 183 -18.37 37.36 -20.70
C SER A 183 -19.51 38.29 -20.30
N THR A 184 -19.21 39.58 -20.34
CA THR A 184 -20.12 40.73 -20.40
C THR A 184 -21.34 40.47 -21.28
N GLN A 185 -22.55 40.58 -20.73
CA GLN A 185 -23.71 41.04 -21.49
C GLN A 185 -24.45 42.14 -20.74
N THR A 186 -24.52 43.26 -21.42
CA THR A 186 -25.11 44.54 -21.04
C THR A 186 -26.64 44.46 -21.13
N ALA A 187 -27.28 44.95 -20.06
CA ALA A 187 -28.59 45.60 -19.95
C ALA A 187 -29.72 45.28 -20.95
N PHE A 188 -30.86 44.86 -20.39
CA PHE A 188 -32.16 45.40 -20.80
C PHE A 188 -33.01 45.69 -19.55
N PHE A 189 -33.24 46.98 -19.30
CA PHE A 189 -34.22 47.49 -18.34
C PHE A 189 -35.62 47.40 -18.97
N LEU A 190 -36.54 46.69 -18.32
CA LEU A 190 -37.97 47.00 -18.39
C LEU A 190 -38.68 46.37 -17.19
N LEU A 191 -39.05 47.18 -16.20
CA LEU A 191 -40.14 46.82 -15.28
C LEU A 191 -40.97 48.06 -14.98
N ILE A 192 -42.20 47.96 -15.47
CA ILE A 192 -43.38 48.74 -15.15
C ILE A 192 -43.86 48.30 -13.77
N ALA A 193 -43.97 49.24 -12.82
CA ALA A 193 -45.00 49.36 -11.79
C ALA A 193 -44.62 50.49 -10.83
#